data_AF-A0A838JJX3-F1
#
_entry.id   AF-A0A838JJX3-F1
#
_cell.length_a   1.000
_cell.length_b   1.000
_cell.length_c   1.000
_cell.angle_alpha   90.00
_cell.angle_beta   90.00
_cell.angle_gamma   90.00
#
_symmetry.space_group_name_H-M   'P 1'
#
loop_
_entity.id
_entity.type
_entity.pdbx_description
1 polymer ?
#
loop_
_entity_poly.entity_id
_entity_poly.type
_entity_poly.pdbx_seq_one_letter_code
_entity_poly.pdbx_strand_id
1 'polypeptide(L)'
;QGERDVASGNKSLGQFNLTDIPPAPRGMPQIEVTFDIDANGILHVSAKDKATGKENKIKIQASSGLNEEEIKRMVKDAEAHADEDKKALELVNARNQLDALIHSVKKMLKEQGDKLSGDEKSKVESALKDAEAVVNSPDKDAIEAKSQALAEASHKLAEKMYAEQQQQQAGGESAEPDKGKAGKKDDNVVDAEFEEVKEAKK
;
A
#
# COMPACT_ATOMS: atom_id res chain seq x y z
N GLN A 1 -18.78 3.76 13.95
CA GLN A 1 -18.89 3.03 15.22
C GLN A 1 -19.62 1.73 14.96
N GLY A 2 -19.05 0.62 15.41
CA GLY A 2 -19.61 -0.72 15.27
C GLY A 2 -18.49 -1.75 15.12
N GLU A 3 -18.87 -3.03 15.08
CA GLU A 3 -17.97 -4.18 15.13
C GLU A 3 -17.85 -4.91 13.77
N ARG A 4 -18.46 -4.37 12.71
CA ARG A 4 -18.42 -5.00 11.38
C ARG A 4 -17.18 -4.57 10.61
N ASP A 5 -16.61 -5.47 9.81
CA ASP A 5 -15.43 -5.17 8.99
C ASP A 5 -15.78 -4.22 7.81
N VAL A 6 -17.04 -4.21 7.38
CA VAL A 6 -17.53 -3.35 6.29
C VAL A 6 -18.06 -2.01 6.82
N ALA A 7 -17.61 -0.91 6.22
CA ALA A 7 -18.00 0.43 6.65
C ALA A 7 -19.52 0.67 6.60
N SER A 8 -20.23 0.11 5.61
CA SER A 8 -21.69 0.20 5.48
C SER A 8 -22.46 -0.54 6.58
N GLY A 9 -21.83 -1.51 7.24
CA GLY A 9 -22.39 -2.24 8.38
C GLY A 9 -22.25 -1.49 9.71
N ASN A 10 -21.63 -0.31 9.70
CA ASN A 10 -21.34 0.48 10.88
C ASN A 10 -22.11 1.82 10.88
N LYS A 11 -22.30 2.39 12.07
CA LYS A 11 -22.91 3.73 12.22
C LYS A 11 -21.89 4.81 11.86
N SER A 12 -22.22 5.63 10.86
CA SER A 12 -21.43 6.82 10.53
C SER A 12 -21.59 7.88 11.61
N LEU A 13 -20.47 8.35 12.18
CA LEU A 13 -20.46 9.38 13.21
C LEU A 13 -20.20 10.79 12.65
N GLY A 14 -19.64 10.87 11.44
CA GLY A 14 -19.26 12.12 10.80
C GLY A 14 -18.18 11.91 9.75
N GLN A 15 -18.02 12.91 8.89
CA GLN A 15 -16.95 12.98 7.90
C GLN A 15 -16.34 14.39 7.95
N PHE A 16 -15.02 14.46 7.85
CA PHE A 16 -14.30 15.71 7.70
C PHE A 16 -13.17 15.49 6.69
N ASN A 17 -12.76 16.56 6.02
CA ASN A 17 -11.73 16.50 4.98
C ASN A 17 -10.49 17.24 5.46
N LEU A 18 -9.32 16.59 5.43
CA LEU A 18 -8.04 17.28 5.52
C LEU A 18 -7.69 17.78 4.12
N THR A 19 -7.74 19.11 3.92
CA THR A 19 -7.43 19.74 2.65
C THR A 19 -5.99 20.24 2.59
N ASP A 20 -5.56 20.67 1.40
CA ASP A 20 -4.24 21.26 1.14
C ASP A 20 -3.03 20.35 1.45
N ILE A 21 -3.18 19.06 1.24
CA ILE A 21 -2.06 18.12 1.26
C ILE A 21 -1.19 18.41 0.02
N PRO A 22 0.13 18.67 0.17
CA PRO A 22 1.01 18.90 -0.96
C PRO A 22 0.98 17.74 -1.96
N PRO A 23 1.08 18.00 -3.28
CA PRO A 23 1.16 16.93 -4.27
C PRO A 23 2.34 16.00 -3.99
N ALA A 24 2.05 14.74 -3.70
CA ALA A 24 3.06 13.72 -3.44
C ALA A 24 2.59 12.37 -4.02
N PRO A 25 3.51 11.42 -4.29
CA PRO A 25 3.16 10.07 -4.68
C PRO A 25 2.22 9.40 -3.66
N ARG A 26 1.30 8.56 -4.12
CA ARG A 26 0.42 7.75 -3.25
C ARG A 26 1.27 7.00 -2.21
N GLY A 27 0.83 7.02 -0.95
CA GLY A 27 1.50 6.35 0.18
C GLY A 27 2.66 7.14 0.80
N MET A 28 3.08 8.27 0.23
CA MET A 28 4.14 9.12 0.81
C MET A 28 3.62 10.12 1.87
N PRO A 29 2.46 10.80 1.69
CA PRO A 29 1.91 11.65 2.75
C PRO A 29 1.70 10.88 4.05
N GLN A 30 2.23 11.41 5.15
CA GLN A 30 2.08 10.82 6.47
C GLN A 30 0.98 11.56 7.21
N ILE A 31 -0.22 10.97 7.23
CA ILE A 31 -1.37 11.51 7.94
C ILE A 31 -1.50 10.80 9.29
N GLU A 32 -1.33 11.56 10.37
CA GLU A 32 -1.58 11.10 11.73
C GLU A 32 -3.03 11.38 12.09
N VAL A 33 -3.79 10.34 12.41
CA VAL A 33 -5.18 10.46 12.86
C VAL A 33 -5.25 10.08 14.33
N THR A 34 -5.72 11.01 15.16
CA THR A 34 -5.85 10.82 16.60
C THR A 34 -7.33 10.82 16.98
N PHE A 35 -7.72 9.83 17.78
CA PHE A 35 -9.05 9.70 18.35
C PHE A 35 -8.92 9.88 19.87
N ASP A 36 -9.53 10.94 20.40
CA ASP A 36 -9.52 11.27 21.82
C ASP A 36 -10.95 11.31 22.35
N ILE A 37 -11.21 10.60 23.45
CA ILE A 37 -12.53 10.54 24.08
C ILE A 37 -12.41 11.22 25.44
N ASP A 38 -13.14 12.30 25.65
CA ASP A 38 -13.11 13.02 26.91
C ASP A 38 -14.01 12.38 27.99
N ALA A 39 -13.88 12.87 29.23
CA ALA A 39 -14.67 12.39 30.37
C ALA A 39 -16.18 12.60 30.21
N ASN A 40 -16.62 13.45 29.27
CA ASN A 40 -18.02 13.67 28.95
C ASN A 40 -18.50 12.75 27.78
N GLY A 41 -17.62 11.89 27.27
CA GLY A 41 -17.90 10.99 26.15
C GLY A 41 -17.89 11.67 24.78
N ILE A 42 -17.40 12.90 24.66
CA ILE A 42 -17.28 13.58 23.36
C ILE A 42 -16.02 13.05 22.67
N LEU A 43 -16.20 12.58 21.44
CA LEU A 43 -15.11 12.10 20.60
C LEU A 43 -14.51 13.28 19.83
N HIS A 44 -13.25 13.59 20.10
CA HIS A 44 -12.43 14.53 19.34
C HIS A 44 -11.61 13.71 18.34
N VAL A 45 -11.84 13.91 17.04
CA VAL A 45 -11.03 13.29 15.99
C VAL A 45 -10.22 14.38 15.32
N SER A 46 -8.89 14.24 15.30
CA SER A 46 -7.99 15.12 14.56
C SER A 46 -7.21 14.34 13.52
N ALA A 47 -6.99 14.94 12.35
CA ALA A 47 -6.07 14.44 11.34
C ALA A 47 -5.02 15.51 11.05
N LYS A 48 -3.75 15.15 11.12
CA LYS A 48 -2.61 16.03 10.91
C LYS A 48 -1.66 15.48 9.86
N ASP A 49 -1.31 16.29 8.87
CA ASP A 49 -0.21 15.98 7.97
C ASP A 49 1.13 16.26 8.67
N LYS A 50 1.98 15.24 8.82
CA LYS A 50 3.27 15.38 9.50
C LYS A 50 4.28 16.22 8.72
N ALA A 51 4.13 16.35 7.39
CA ALA A 51 5.05 17.13 6.57
C ALA A 51 4.79 18.64 6.70
N THR A 52 3.53 19.05 6.60
CA THR A 52 3.14 20.47 6.66
C THR A 52 2.73 20.95 8.04
N GLY A 53 2.41 20.02 8.95
CA GLY A 53 1.83 20.34 10.25
C GLY A 53 0.37 20.80 10.19
N LYS A 54 -0.26 20.84 9.00
CA LYS A 54 -1.68 21.19 8.85
C LYS A 54 -2.54 20.16 9.57
N GLU A 55 -3.48 20.66 10.37
CA GLU A 55 -4.45 19.83 11.09
C GLU A 55 -5.88 20.22 10.72
N ASN A 56 -6.77 19.24 10.71
CA ASN A 56 -8.20 19.46 10.76
C ASN A 56 -8.81 18.56 11.85
N LYS A 57 -9.82 19.05 12.56
CA LYS A 57 -10.45 18.31 13.65
C LYS A 57 -11.96 18.48 13.67
N ILE A 58 -12.63 17.42 14.09
CA ILE A 58 -14.08 17.38 14.31
C ILE A 58 -14.36 16.95 15.74
N LYS A 59 -15.41 17.52 16.33
CA LYS A 59 -15.94 17.11 17.62
C LYS A 59 -17.28 16.44 17.41
N ILE A 60 -17.41 15.21 17.87
CA ILE A 60 -18.64 14.43 17.76
C ILE A 60 -19.21 14.31 19.17
N GLN A 61 -20.31 15.04 19.40
CA GLN A 61 -20.97 15.05 20.70
C GLN A 61 -21.72 13.72 20.93
N ALA A 62 -21.60 13.18 22.14
CA ALA A 62 -22.09 11.86 22.55
C ALA A 62 -23.62 11.64 22.41
N SER A 63 -24.39 12.68 22.05
CA SER A 63 -25.83 12.58 21.85
C SER A 63 -26.24 11.74 20.63
N SER A 64 -25.29 11.34 19.77
CA SER A 64 -25.53 10.47 18.61
C SER A 64 -25.04 9.02 18.77
N GLY A 65 -24.60 8.62 19.97
CA GLY A 65 -24.12 7.27 20.26
C GLY A 65 -25.15 6.16 20.02
N LEU A 66 -24.69 4.91 20.06
CA LEU A 66 -25.55 3.72 20.06
C LEU A 66 -26.11 3.50 21.47
N ASN A 67 -27.41 3.24 21.61
CA ASN A 67 -27.97 2.80 22.88
C ASN A 67 -27.62 1.32 23.17
N GLU A 68 -27.80 0.84 24.40
CA GLU A 68 -27.42 -0.54 24.76
C GLU A 68 -28.12 -1.62 23.93
N GLU A 69 -29.37 -1.38 23.51
CA GLU A 69 -30.11 -2.33 22.66
C GLU A 69 -29.52 -2.37 21.25
N GLU A 70 -29.15 -1.21 20.69
CA GLU A 70 -28.47 -1.08 19.40
C GLU A 70 -27.08 -1.72 19.46
N ILE A 71 -26.32 -1.52 20.55
CA ILE A 71 -25.01 -2.17 20.72
C ILE A 71 -25.17 -3.69 20.70
N LYS A 72 -26.07 -4.25 21.52
CA LYS A 72 -26.33 -5.69 21.56
C LYS A 72 -26.79 -6.23 20.21
N ARG A 73 -27.61 -5.46 19.49
CA ARG A 73 -28.05 -5.82 18.14
C ARG A 73 -26.87 -5.83 17.17
N MET A 74 -26.02 -4.80 17.17
CA MET A 74 -24.87 -4.71 16.27
C MET A 74 -23.82 -5.78 16.54
N VAL A 75 -23.59 -6.18 17.80
CA VAL A 75 -22.71 -7.30 18.13
C VAL A 75 -23.25 -8.61 17.55
N LYS A 76 -24.54 -8.90 17.76
CA LYS A 76 -25.17 -10.10 17.18
C LYS A 76 -25.18 -10.07 15.66
N ASP A 77 -25.39 -8.90 15.06
CA ASP A 77 -25.36 -8.70 13.61
C ASP A 77 -23.95 -8.99 13.07
N ALA A 78 -22.91 -8.48 13.72
CA ALA A 78 -21.52 -8.76 13.36
C ALA A 78 -21.18 -10.26 13.46
N GLU A 79 -21.63 -10.94 14.53
CA GLU A 79 -21.46 -12.39 14.66
C GLU A 79 -22.18 -13.17 13.56
N ALA A 80 -23.42 -12.78 13.23
CA ALA A 80 -24.21 -13.43 12.19
C ALA A 80 -23.64 -13.19 10.77
N HIS A 81 -23.01 -12.04 10.54
CA HIS A 81 -22.45 -11.65 9.26
C HIS A 81 -20.94 -11.87 9.14
N ALA A 82 -20.29 -12.49 10.13
CA ALA A 82 -18.83 -12.66 10.15
C ALA A 82 -18.28 -13.36 8.89
N ASP A 83 -18.96 -14.41 8.40
CA ASP A 83 -18.54 -15.11 7.18
C ASP A 83 -18.73 -14.27 5.91
N GLU A 84 -19.77 -13.45 5.86
CA GLU A 84 -20.02 -12.54 4.74
C GLU A 84 -19.02 -11.38 4.74
N ASP A 85 -18.74 -10.81 5.90
CA ASP A 85 -17.76 -9.76 6.11
C ASP A 85 -16.36 -10.23 5.75
N LYS A 86 -16.00 -11.45 6.14
CA LYS A 86 -14.72 -12.05 5.74
C LYS A 86 -14.60 -12.17 4.22
N LYS A 87 -15.63 -12.63 3.52
CA LYS A 87 -15.63 -12.71 2.04
C LYS A 87 -15.54 -11.32 1.40
N ALA A 88 -16.26 -10.34 1.94
CA ALA A 88 -16.20 -8.96 1.48
C ALA A 88 -14.81 -8.35 1.69
N LEU A 89 -14.18 -8.62 2.84
CA LEU A 89 -12.82 -8.21 3.17
C LEU A 89 -11.80 -8.83 2.22
N GLU A 90 -11.91 -10.13 1.95
CA GLU A 90 -11.06 -10.82 0.98
C GLU A 90 -11.19 -10.21 -0.43
N LEU A 91 -12.41 -9.92 -0.88
CA LEU A 91 -12.65 -9.26 -2.15
C LEU A 91 -12.03 -7.84 -2.18
N VAL A 92 -12.23 -7.05 -1.13
CA VAL A 92 -11.65 -5.69 -1.04
C VAL A 92 -10.12 -5.74 -1.01
N ASN A 93 -9.53 -6.70 -0.30
CA ASN A 93 -8.08 -6.91 -0.29
C ASN A 93 -7.56 -7.26 -1.68
N ALA A 94 -8.23 -8.18 -2.40
CA ALA A 94 -7.87 -8.51 -3.77
C ALA A 94 -7.97 -7.28 -4.71
N ARG A 95 -9.03 -6.47 -4.58
CA ARG A 95 -9.17 -5.21 -5.32
C ARG A 95 -8.06 -4.21 -5.02
N ASN A 96 -7.73 -4.02 -3.74
CA ASN A 96 -6.68 -3.10 -3.31
C ASN A 96 -5.29 -3.54 -3.80
N GLN A 97 -5.01 -4.84 -3.76
CA GLN A 97 -3.79 -5.42 -4.31
C GLN A 97 -3.70 -5.19 -5.83
N LEU A 98 -4.81 -5.41 -6.56
CA LEU A 98 -4.85 -5.17 -8.00
C LEU A 98 -4.70 -3.68 -8.34
N ASP A 99 -5.37 -2.76 -7.63
CA ASP A 99 -5.20 -1.31 -7.83
C ASP A 99 -3.75 -0.86 -7.59
N ALA A 100 -3.13 -1.38 -6.52
CA ALA A 100 -1.72 -1.11 -6.23
C ALA A 100 -0.80 -1.61 -7.35
N LEU A 101 -1.06 -2.81 -7.88
CA LEU A 101 -0.31 -3.36 -9.00
C LEU A 101 -0.52 -2.55 -10.28
N ILE A 102 -1.76 -2.21 -10.64
CA ILE A 102 -2.09 -1.35 -11.79
C ILE A 102 -1.33 -0.03 -11.70
N HIS A 103 -1.36 0.63 -10.53
CA HIS A 103 -0.66 1.89 -10.33
C HIS A 103 0.86 1.74 -10.49
N SER A 104 1.45 0.69 -9.91
CA SER A 104 2.88 0.40 -10.02
C SER A 104 3.31 0.16 -11.47
N VAL A 105 2.59 -0.69 -12.20
CA VAL A 105 2.89 -1.00 -13.60
C VAL A 105 2.65 0.21 -14.51
N LYS A 106 1.59 1.00 -14.29
CA LYS A 106 1.39 2.27 -15.00
C LYS A 106 2.54 3.24 -14.80
N LYS A 107 3.04 3.38 -13.57
CA LYS A 107 4.20 4.22 -13.28
C LYS A 107 5.43 3.72 -14.03
N MET A 108 5.68 2.41 -13.98
CA MET A 108 6.82 1.78 -14.64
C MET A 108 6.77 1.94 -16.16
N LEU A 109 5.60 1.76 -16.79
CA LEU A 109 5.42 2.02 -18.22
C LEU A 109 5.64 3.48 -18.58
N LYS A 110 5.27 4.42 -17.72
CA LYS A 110 5.49 5.85 -17.96
C LYS A 110 6.98 6.22 -17.89
N GLU A 111 7.74 5.57 -17.00
CA GLU A 111 9.16 5.88 -16.77
C GLU A 111 10.10 5.10 -17.69
N GLN A 112 9.78 3.84 -18.03
CA GLN A 112 10.67 2.91 -18.76
C GLN A 112 10.02 2.33 -20.02
N GLY A 113 8.83 2.82 -20.41
CA GLY A 113 8.07 2.31 -21.55
C GLY A 113 8.78 2.45 -22.90
N ASP A 114 9.80 3.29 -22.99
CA ASP A 114 10.58 3.50 -24.22
C ASP A 114 11.76 2.53 -24.35
N LYS A 115 12.12 1.83 -23.26
CA LYS A 115 13.17 0.79 -23.25
C LYS A 115 12.63 -0.62 -23.49
N LEU A 116 11.30 -0.75 -23.59
CA LEU A 116 10.63 -2.00 -23.89
C LEU A 116 10.53 -2.21 -25.39
N SER A 117 10.59 -3.47 -25.81
CA SER A 117 10.20 -3.82 -27.17
C SER A 117 8.71 -3.54 -27.38
N GLY A 118 8.31 -3.15 -28.59
CA GLY A 118 6.92 -2.81 -28.90
C GLY A 118 5.92 -3.93 -28.56
N ASP A 119 6.33 -5.19 -28.75
CA ASP A 119 5.52 -6.36 -28.40
C ASP A 119 5.35 -6.53 -26.88
N GLU A 120 6.38 -6.28 -26.08
CA GLU A 120 6.31 -6.33 -24.60
C GLU A 120 5.42 -5.19 -24.07
N LYS A 121 5.60 -3.98 -24.59
CA LYS A 121 4.80 -2.81 -24.22
C LYS A 121 3.31 -3.05 -24.50
N SER A 122 2.99 -3.54 -25.69
CA SER A 122 1.60 -3.82 -26.09
C SER A 122 0.94 -4.90 -25.20
N LYS A 123 1.67 -5.97 -24.85
CA LYS A 123 1.17 -7.01 -23.94
C LYS A 123 0.83 -6.46 -22.55
N VAL A 124 1.70 -5.61 -21.99
CA VAL A 124 1.50 -5.04 -20.65
C VAL A 124 0.36 -4.02 -20.67
N GLU A 125 0.26 -3.18 -21.70
CA GLU A 125 -0.86 -2.25 -21.87
C GLU A 125 -2.21 -2.98 -22.01
N SER A 126 -2.23 -4.11 -22.72
CA SER A 126 -3.44 -4.95 -22.81
C SER A 126 -3.79 -5.55 -21.44
N ALA A 127 -2.82 -6.11 -20.72
CA ALA A 127 -3.04 -6.67 -19.39
C ALA A 127 -3.50 -5.60 -18.37
N LEU A 128 -2.97 -4.38 -18.46
CA LEU A 128 -3.41 -3.24 -17.66
C LEU A 128 -4.87 -2.86 -17.91
N LYS A 129 -5.28 -2.76 -19.19
CA LYS A 129 -6.68 -2.47 -19.54
C LYS A 129 -7.64 -3.54 -19.02
N ASP A 130 -7.24 -4.80 -19.14
CA ASP A 130 -8.02 -5.92 -18.62
C ASP A 130 -8.13 -5.86 -17.09
N ALA A 131 -7.02 -5.58 -16.40
CA ALA A 131 -7.00 -5.41 -14.94
C ALA A 131 -7.88 -4.24 -14.48
N GLU A 132 -7.82 -3.10 -15.16
CA GLU A 132 -8.67 -1.94 -14.89
C GLU A 132 -10.16 -2.21 -15.12
N ALA A 133 -10.50 -3.04 -16.11
CA ALA A 133 -11.87 -3.43 -16.36
C ALA A 133 -12.45 -4.29 -15.23
N VAL A 134 -11.63 -5.13 -14.58
CA VAL A 134 -12.09 -6.06 -13.53
C VAL A 134 -11.86 -5.55 -12.11
N VAL A 135 -11.07 -4.50 -11.87
CA VAL A 135 -10.76 -4.01 -10.51
C VAL A 135 -12.00 -3.61 -9.72
N ASN A 136 -13.08 -3.21 -10.40
CA ASN A 136 -14.37 -2.87 -9.78
C ASN A 136 -15.39 -4.03 -9.83
N SER A 137 -15.03 -5.18 -10.37
CA SER A 137 -15.90 -6.36 -10.47
C SER A 137 -16.17 -6.95 -9.07
N PRO A 138 -17.38 -7.51 -8.82
CA PRO A 138 -17.66 -8.29 -7.61
C PRO A 138 -17.03 -9.70 -7.61
N ASP A 139 -16.36 -10.09 -8.70
CA ASP A 139 -15.78 -11.42 -8.89
C ASP A 139 -14.31 -11.46 -8.42
N LYS A 140 -14.07 -12.12 -7.26
CA LYS A 140 -12.74 -12.29 -6.67
C LYS A 140 -11.83 -13.13 -7.58
N ASP A 141 -12.34 -14.20 -8.16
CA ASP A 141 -11.53 -15.12 -8.98
C ASP A 141 -11.08 -14.43 -10.27
N ALA A 142 -11.96 -13.61 -10.87
CA ALA A 142 -11.59 -12.78 -12.02
C ALA A 142 -10.52 -11.73 -11.67
N ILE A 143 -10.62 -11.09 -10.50
CA ILE A 143 -9.62 -10.13 -10.01
C ILE A 143 -8.28 -10.82 -9.79
N GLU A 144 -8.26 -11.97 -9.14
CA GLU A 144 -7.03 -12.73 -8.86
C GLU A 144 -6.38 -13.23 -10.15
N ALA A 145 -7.15 -13.77 -11.09
CA ALA A 145 -6.63 -14.23 -12.38
C ALA A 145 -6.01 -13.09 -13.19
N LYS A 146 -6.67 -11.92 -13.25
CA LYS A 146 -6.10 -10.74 -13.94
C LYS A 146 -4.93 -10.12 -13.17
N SER A 147 -4.93 -10.19 -11.85
CA SER A 147 -3.79 -9.79 -11.01
C SER A 147 -2.56 -10.64 -11.32
N GLN A 148 -2.72 -11.98 -11.40
CA GLN A 148 -1.65 -12.89 -11.80
C GLN A 148 -1.16 -12.61 -13.23
N ALA A 149 -2.07 -12.45 -14.18
CA ALA A 149 -1.71 -12.13 -15.56
C ALA A 149 -0.95 -10.79 -15.69
N LEU A 150 -1.37 -9.76 -14.94
CA LEU A 150 -0.67 -8.48 -14.89
C LEU A 150 0.70 -8.62 -14.22
N ALA A 151 0.79 -9.38 -13.13
CA ALA A 151 2.04 -9.64 -12.43
C ALA A 151 3.05 -10.35 -13.35
N GLU A 152 2.64 -11.41 -14.04
CA GLU A 152 3.46 -12.15 -15.01
C GLU A 152 3.91 -11.27 -16.17
N ALA A 153 3.00 -10.47 -16.76
CA ALA A 153 3.33 -9.54 -17.82
C ALA A 153 4.32 -8.46 -17.34
N SER A 154 4.20 -8.03 -16.08
CA SER A 154 5.07 -7.04 -15.46
C SER A 154 6.41 -7.59 -14.96
N HIS A 155 6.59 -8.92 -14.87
CA HIS A 155 7.80 -9.53 -14.32
C HIS A 155 9.05 -9.18 -15.13
N LYS A 156 8.95 -9.24 -16.47
CA LYS A 156 10.02 -8.83 -17.38
C LYS A 156 10.36 -7.33 -17.29
N LEU A 157 9.35 -6.53 -16.98
CA LEU A 157 9.46 -5.09 -16.76
C LEU A 157 10.22 -4.81 -15.45
N ALA A 158 9.84 -5.52 -14.38
CA ALA A 158 10.47 -5.45 -13.08
C ALA A 158 11.93 -5.94 -13.11
N GLU A 159 12.24 -7.02 -13.84
CA GLU A 159 13.61 -7.52 -14.03
C GLU A 159 14.52 -6.49 -14.69
N LYS A 160 14.05 -5.84 -15.77
CA LYS A 160 14.79 -4.76 -16.44
C LYS A 160 14.99 -3.56 -15.52
N MET A 161 13.96 -3.19 -14.74
CA MET A 161 14.05 -2.08 -13.79
C MET A 161 15.05 -2.38 -12.66
N TYR A 162 15.04 -3.59 -12.11
CA TYR A 162 15.95 -3.99 -11.03
C TYR A 162 17.40 -4.02 -11.51
N ALA A 163 17.64 -4.51 -12.74
CA ALA A 163 18.94 -4.47 -13.37
C ALA A 163 19.45 -3.02 -13.55
N GLU A 164 18.60 -2.11 -14.02
CA GLU A 164 18.97 -0.70 -14.16
C GLU A 164 19.16 0.02 -12.82
N GLN A 165 18.33 -0.28 -11.81
CA GLN A 165 18.44 0.33 -10.49
C GLN A 165 19.74 -0.12 -9.81
N GLN A 166 20.15 -1.38 -9.98
CA GLN A 166 21.42 -1.90 -9.50
C GLN A 166 22.61 -1.26 -10.24
N GLN A 167 22.45 -0.95 -11.53
CA GLN A 167 23.44 -0.22 -12.33
C GLN A 167 23.52 1.27 -11.97
N GLN A 168 22.40 1.89 -11.57
CA GLN A 168 22.35 3.26 -11.07
C GLN A 168 22.90 3.40 -9.64
N GLN A 169 22.74 2.37 -8.80
CA GLN A 169 23.33 2.33 -7.46
C GLN A 169 24.83 2.04 -7.50
N ALA A 170 25.31 1.30 -8.51
CA ALA A 170 26.74 1.12 -8.80
C ALA A 170 27.36 2.29 -9.59
N GLY A 171 26.55 3.17 -10.19
CA GLY A 171 26.98 4.34 -10.97
C GLY A 171 27.03 5.66 -10.19
N GLY A 172 26.79 5.64 -8.88
CA GLY A 172 26.83 6.81 -7.98
C GLY A 172 28.24 7.24 -7.53
N GLU A 173 29.28 6.54 -7.95
CA GLU A 173 30.69 6.91 -7.71
C GLU A 173 31.46 6.94 -9.04
N SER A 174 31.34 8.03 -9.80
CA SER A 174 32.39 8.47 -10.75
C SER A 174 32.10 9.85 -11.35
N ALA A 175 32.56 10.90 -10.66
CA ALA A 175 33.08 12.17 -11.19
C ALA A 175 33.85 12.82 -10.02
N GLU A 176 35.18 12.79 -9.95
CA GLU A 176 36.16 13.55 -10.75
C GLU A 176 37.59 13.01 -10.50
N PRO A 177 38.55 13.14 -11.45
CA PRO A 177 39.96 12.96 -11.19
C PRO A 177 40.70 14.31 -11.06
N ASP A 178 41.20 14.70 -9.88
CA ASP A 178 42.59 15.21 -9.71
C ASP A 178 42.98 15.39 -8.21
N LYS A 179 44.11 14.74 -7.87
CA LYS A 179 45.13 15.05 -6.85
C LYS A 179 44.74 15.56 -5.44
N GLY A 180 45.05 14.71 -4.46
CA GLY A 180 46.00 15.10 -3.40
C GLY A 180 45.71 14.62 -1.97
N LYS A 181 46.64 13.80 -1.45
CA LYS A 181 46.93 13.50 -0.02
C LYS A 181 46.04 12.53 0.77
N ALA A 182 46.55 11.29 0.85
CA ALA A 182 46.91 10.55 2.05
C ALA A 182 45.98 10.55 3.29
N GLY A 183 45.45 9.37 3.63
CA GLY A 183 45.14 9.02 5.02
C GLY A 183 44.11 7.91 5.25
N LYS A 184 44.60 6.69 5.53
CA LYS A 184 44.02 5.63 6.39
C LYS A 184 42.63 5.01 6.08
N LYS A 185 42.69 3.70 5.78
CA LYS A 185 41.93 2.56 6.32
C LYS A 185 40.61 2.86 7.07
N ASP A 186 39.53 2.24 6.63
CA ASP A 186 38.90 1.16 7.43
C ASP A 186 38.07 0.21 6.53
N ASP A 187 38.22 -1.07 6.81
CA ASP A 187 37.60 -2.23 6.17
C ASP A 187 36.13 -2.35 6.59
N ASN A 188 35.24 -2.64 5.64
CA ASN A 188 34.02 -3.41 5.88
C ASN A 188 33.45 -3.93 4.55
N VAL A 189 34.19 -4.85 3.92
CA VAL A 189 33.60 -5.78 2.94
C VAL A 189 33.28 -7.04 3.73
N VAL A 190 31.98 -7.29 3.92
CA VAL A 190 31.48 -8.50 4.57
C VAL A 190 31.53 -9.63 3.56
N ASP A 191 32.64 -10.37 3.54
CA ASP A 191 32.74 -11.69 2.93
C ASP A 191 31.94 -12.67 3.79
N ALA A 192 30.77 -13.08 3.30
CA ALA A 192 29.97 -14.13 3.92
C ALA A 192 30.56 -15.49 3.56
N GLU A 193 31.45 -16.02 4.41
CA GLU A 193 31.87 -17.42 4.36
C GLU A 193 30.67 -18.34 4.69
N PHE A 194 30.31 -19.16 3.72
CA PHE A 194 29.32 -20.22 3.81
C PHE A 194 30.00 -21.47 4.38
N GLU A 195 29.70 -21.82 5.63
CA GLU A 195 30.18 -23.07 6.25
C GLU A 195 29.11 -24.17 6.11
N GLU A 196 29.32 -25.08 5.15
CA GLU A 196 28.54 -26.33 5.00
C GLU A 196 28.77 -27.22 6.23
N VAL A 197 27.75 -27.35 7.08
CA VAL A 197 27.75 -28.34 8.17
C VAL A 197 27.61 -29.74 7.58
N LYS A 198 28.73 -30.45 7.47
CA LYS A 198 28.75 -31.88 7.12
C LYS A 198 28.16 -32.71 8.25
N GLU A 199 27.15 -33.50 7.90
CA GLU A 199 26.60 -34.58 8.71
C GLU A 199 27.68 -35.54 9.20
N ALA A 200 27.67 -35.85 10.49
CA ALA A 200 28.39 -37.00 11.04
C ALA A 200 27.40 -37.93 11.74
N LYS A 201 27.06 -39.03 11.06
CA LYS A 201 26.49 -40.24 11.66
C LYS A 201 27.54 -40.89 12.57
N LYS A 202 27.20 -41.11 13.84
CA LYS A 202 27.37 -42.40 14.53
C LYS A 202 26.61 -42.45 15.84
#